data_AF-A0A1C3KIE8-F1
#
_entry.id   AF-A0A1C3KIE8-F1
#
_cell.length_a   1.000
_cell.length_b   1.000
_cell.length_c   1.000
_cell.angle_alpha   90.00
_cell.angle_beta   90.00
_cell.angle_gamma   90.00
#
_symmetry.space_group_name_H-M   'P 1'
#
loop_
_entity.id
_entity.type
_entity.pdbx_description
1 polymer ?
#
loop_
_entity_poly.entity_id
_entity_poly.type
_entity_poly.pdbx_seq_one_letter_code
_entity_poly.pdbx_strand_id
1 'polypeptide(L)'
;MYKYNAAFSNCIYKNRLDTYKNSSELENNDSCLKFTNSHLTNEVNAQKTCKAVMLFLSHLKEHEVFTYGYPKYKDTTYKDNGCKYLFYWLYQHVLENKQTIKDVLKLYKELYGIYIQHHDSENTFDKYINEMNERTSDKLVRLTNLYNQLDEFFTKNENEKKECTGNFIALYNNYVDECQNGYDYDFCDELKNFRKKYNSFIKNVIQCEEKYLLPPVERFDILGTTIIPFSFISVTSLILPILYKFTAFGPWIRRLLGRNENILEYINEEENHSLNTYEIQDDNSNMPNYYIAYNSS
;
A
#
# COMPACT_ATOMS: atom_id res chain seq x y z
N MET A 1 -5.15 11.99 5.46
CA MET A 1 -4.97 12.41 4.06
C MET A 1 -3.67 11.79 3.58
N TYR A 2 -3.70 10.92 2.57
CA TYR A 2 -2.52 10.18 2.13
C TYR A 2 -1.48 11.14 1.58
N LYS A 3 -0.32 11.23 2.25
CA LYS A 3 0.65 12.31 2.06
C LYS A 3 1.20 12.41 0.64
N TYR A 4 1.32 11.27 -0.05
CA TYR A 4 1.96 11.14 -1.36
C TYR A 4 0.99 10.84 -2.52
N ASN A 5 -0.32 10.94 -2.31
CA ASN A 5 -1.33 10.68 -3.34
C ASN A 5 -1.17 11.57 -4.60
N ALA A 6 -0.57 12.75 -4.44
CA ALA A 6 -0.20 13.63 -5.54
C ALA A 6 0.78 12.99 -6.54
N ALA A 7 1.62 12.04 -6.11
CA ALA A 7 2.55 11.32 -6.98
C ALA A 7 1.80 10.37 -7.92
N PHE A 8 0.82 9.63 -7.41
CA PHE A 8 -0.02 8.74 -8.20
C PHE A 8 -0.93 9.50 -9.18
N SER A 9 -1.51 10.60 -8.73
CA SER A 9 -2.47 11.42 -9.49
C SER A 9 -1.82 12.54 -10.32
N ASN A 10 -0.49 12.51 -10.48
CA ASN A 10 0.27 13.61 -11.05
C ASN A 10 -0.19 13.99 -12.49
N CYS A 11 -0.64 13.01 -13.27
CA CYS A 11 -1.07 13.18 -14.64
C CYS A 11 -2.30 14.09 -14.78
N ILE A 12 -3.15 14.16 -13.75
CA ILE A 12 -4.35 15.01 -13.70
C ILE A 12 -3.97 16.49 -13.79
N TYR A 13 -2.84 16.86 -13.18
CA TYR A 13 -2.39 18.24 -13.06
C TYR A 13 -1.39 18.63 -14.15
N LYS A 14 -0.57 17.67 -14.61
CA LYS A 14 0.49 17.86 -15.61
C LYS A 14 0.02 18.61 -16.84
N ASN A 15 -1.03 18.13 -17.49
CA ASN A 15 -1.53 18.70 -18.73
C ASN A 15 -1.97 20.17 -18.58
N ARG A 16 -2.50 20.55 -17.40
CA ARG A 16 -2.92 21.93 -17.13
C ARG A 16 -1.72 22.86 -17.00
N LEU A 17 -0.71 22.49 -16.22
CA LEU A 17 0.50 23.29 -16.06
C LEU A 17 1.31 23.41 -17.35
N ASP A 18 1.40 22.33 -18.14
CA ASP A 18 2.07 22.36 -19.44
C ASP A 18 1.36 23.28 -20.44
N THR A 19 0.03 23.40 -20.34
CA THR A 19 -0.74 24.36 -21.13
C THR A 19 -0.42 25.80 -20.71
N TYR A 20 -0.46 26.10 -19.41
CA TYR A 20 -0.20 27.45 -18.90
C TYR A 20 1.25 27.92 -19.09
N LYS A 21 2.22 26.98 -19.12
CA LYS A 21 3.62 27.27 -19.46
C LYS A 21 3.77 27.86 -20.86
N ASN A 22 2.94 27.41 -21.80
CA ASN A 22 3.08 27.68 -23.22
C ASN A 22 2.04 28.69 -23.76
N SER A 23 1.03 29.08 -22.98
CA SER A 23 0.00 29.98 -23.47
C SER A 23 0.54 31.40 -23.69
N SER A 24 0.30 31.95 -24.88
CA SER A 24 0.53 33.35 -25.20
C SER A 24 -0.50 34.28 -24.54
N GLU A 25 -1.61 33.73 -24.06
CA GLU A 25 -2.69 34.42 -23.31
C GLU A 25 -2.26 34.94 -21.92
N LEU A 26 -0.98 34.84 -21.56
CA LEU A 26 -0.43 35.38 -20.32
C LEU A 26 -0.39 36.93 -20.29
N GLU A 27 -1.18 37.62 -21.10
CA GLU A 27 -1.25 39.08 -21.12
C GLU A 27 -2.04 39.61 -19.92
N ASN A 28 -1.43 40.58 -19.23
CA ASN A 28 -2.00 41.39 -18.15
C ASN A 28 -2.37 40.68 -16.85
N ASN A 29 -1.34 40.19 -16.15
CA ASN A 29 -1.40 40.13 -14.68
C ASN A 29 -0.25 40.97 -14.12
N ASP A 30 -0.53 42.24 -13.79
CA ASP A 30 0.44 43.22 -13.29
C ASP A 30 1.22 42.71 -12.06
N SER A 31 0.61 41.82 -11.28
CA SER A 31 1.19 41.20 -10.09
C SER A 31 2.52 40.49 -10.35
N CYS A 32 2.69 39.87 -11.53
CA CYS A 32 3.90 39.13 -11.89
C CYS A 32 4.96 39.98 -12.61
N LEU A 33 4.67 41.22 -13.01
CA LEU A 33 5.59 42.03 -13.83
C LEU A 33 6.91 42.35 -13.10
N LYS A 34 6.85 42.57 -11.79
CA LYS A 34 8.03 42.89 -10.96
C LYS A 34 8.63 41.66 -10.28
N PHE A 35 8.09 40.47 -10.54
CA PHE A 35 8.55 39.26 -9.87
C PHE A 35 9.95 38.89 -10.37
N THR A 36 10.88 38.81 -9.42
CA THR A 36 12.23 38.29 -9.58
C THR A 36 12.55 37.44 -8.36
N ASN A 37 13.35 36.38 -8.53
CA ASN A 37 13.74 35.53 -7.41
C ASN A 37 15.12 34.92 -7.70
N SER A 38 16.01 34.97 -6.71
CA SER A 38 17.41 34.51 -6.84
C SER A 38 17.58 33.00 -6.99
N HIS A 39 16.55 32.22 -6.67
CA HIS A 39 16.53 30.76 -6.82
C HIS A 39 16.14 30.31 -8.23
N LEU A 40 15.63 31.21 -9.07
CA LEU A 40 15.42 30.93 -10.50
C LEU A 40 16.75 30.96 -11.24
N THR A 41 16.95 30.04 -12.18
CA THR A 41 18.12 30.07 -13.06
C THR A 41 17.97 31.20 -14.08
N ASN A 42 19.09 31.72 -14.60
CA ASN A 42 19.09 32.83 -15.56
C ASN A 42 18.30 32.53 -16.86
N GLU A 43 18.14 31.25 -17.20
CA GLU A 43 17.41 30.78 -18.38
C GLU A 43 15.89 30.77 -18.17
N VAL A 44 15.43 30.78 -16.91
CA VAL A 44 14.01 30.72 -16.57
C VAL A 44 13.38 32.11 -16.61
N ASN A 45 12.30 32.24 -17.37
CA ASN A 45 11.50 33.46 -17.36
C ASN A 45 10.62 33.53 -16.10
N ALA A 46 11.10 34.28 -15.10
CA ALA A 46 10.42 34.47 -13.81
C ALA A 46 8.96 34.92 -13.95
N GLN A 47 8.67 35.86 -14.85
CA GLN A 47 7.33 36.38 -15.05
C GLN A 47 6.39 35.31 -15.60
N LYS A 48 6.82 34.53 -16.60
CA LYS A 48 6.03 33.41 -17.14
C LYS A 48 5.77 32.35 -16.07
N THR A 49 6.78 31.99 -15.29
CA THR A 49 6.63 31.06 -14.16
C THR A 49 5.60 31.56 -13.16
N CYS A 50 5.70 32.82 -12.74
CA CYS A 50 4.73 33.44 -11.82
C CYS A 50 3.32 33.37 -12.36
N LYS A 51 3.10 33.75 -13.62
CA LYS A 51 1.76 33.74 -14.23
C LYS A 51 1.19 32.33 -14.34
N ALA A 52 2.00 31.34 -14.71
CA ALA A 52 1.57 29.94 -14.75
C ALA A 52 1.13 29.44 -13.37
N VAL A 53 1.86 29.82 -12.31
CA VAL A 53 1.47 29.52 -10.93
C VAL A 53 0.15 30.20 -10.55
N MET A 54 -0.03 31.49 -10.86
CA MET A 54 -1.28 32.20 -10.58
C MET A 54 -2.49 31.52 -11.23
N LEU A 55 -2.39 31.20 -12.53
CA LEU A 55 -3.45 30.55 -13.28
C LEU A 55 -3.79 29.17 -12.71
N PHE A 56 -2.76 28.38 -12.39
CA PHE A 56 -2.97 27.06 -11.83
C PHE A 56 -3.63 27.10 -10.45
N LEU A 57 -3.20 28.00 -9.56
CA LEU A 57 -3.81 28.18 -8.25
C LEU A 57 -5.26 28.67 -8.35
N SER A 58 -5.57 29.61 -9.26
CA SER A 58 -6.97 30.00 -9.55
C SER A 58 -7.81 28.84 -10.03
N HIS A 59 -7.29 28.03 -10.97
CA HIS A 59 -7.97 26.83 -11.43
C HIS A 59 -8.25 25.84 -10.29
N LEU A 60 -7.27 25.58 -9.42
CA LEU A 60 -7.48 24.74 -8.23
C LEU A 60 -8.53 25.33 -7.29
N LYS A 61 -8.58 26.66 -7.15
CA LYS A 61 -9.50 27.36 -6.25
C LYS A 61 -10.94 27.22 -6.74
N GLU A 62 -11.15 27.49 -8.02
CA GLU A 62 -12.44 27.46 -8.72
C GLU A 62 -12.99 26.05 -8.95
N HIS A 63 -12.15 25.01 -8.82
CA HIS A 63 -12.60 23.63 -8.96
C HIS A 63 -13.63 23.28 -7.87
N GLU A 64 -14.90 23.20 -8.28
CA GLU A 64 -16.01 22.69 -7.49
C GLU A 64 -16.42 21.30 -7.98
N VAL A 65 -16.55 20.33 -7.06
CA VAL A 65 -17.09 19.01 -7.38
C VAL A 65 -18.60 19.04 -7.17
N PHE A 66 -19.36 18.86 -8.25
CA PHE A 66 -20.80 18.63 -8.17
C PHE A 66 -21.07 17.16 -7.83
N THR A 67 -21.43 16.87 -6.59
CA THR A 67 -22.04 15.58 -6.22
C THR A 67 -23.56 15.71 -6.31
N TYR A 68 -24.20 15.00 -7.25
CA TYR A 68 -25.66 14.92 -7.33
C TYR A 68 -26.23 14.43 -5.99
N GLY A 69 -27.04 15.27 -5.33
CA GLY A 69 -27.84 14.89 -4.16
C GLY A 69 -27.20 15.06 -2.77
N TYR A 70 -25.99 15.61 -2.65
CA TYR A 70 -25.34 15.90 -1.36
C TYR A 70 -24.70 17.29 -1.35
N PRO A 71 -24.56 17.96 -0.19
CA PRO A 71 -23.96 19.29 -0.10
C PRO A 71 -22.56 19.30 -0.73
N LYS A 72 -22.21 20.43 -1.38
CA LYS A 72 -20.90 20.70 -2.00
C LYS A 72 -19.78 20.19 -1.09
N TYR A 73 -19.22 19.02 -1.38
CA TYR A 73 -18.08 18.53 -0.64
C TYR A 73 -16.86 19.29 -1.15
N LYS A 74 -16.23 20.10 -0.27
CA LYS A 74 -14.96 20.76 -0.58
C LYS A 74 -13.94 19.66 -0.82
N ASP A 75 -13.57 19.43 -2.08
CA ASP A 75 -12.55 18.43 -2.43
C ASP A 75 -11.18 18.91 -1.97
N THR A 76 -10.92 18.67 -0.70
CA THR A 76 -9.65 18.98 -0.06
C THR A 76 -8.51 18.16 -0.66
N THR A 77 -8.80 16.99 -1.24
CA THR A 77 -7.81 16.11 -1.87
C THR A 77 -7.33 16.67 -3.19
N TYR A 78 -8.24 17.13 -4.03
CA TYR A 78 -7.88 17.75 -5.30
C TYR A 78 -6.97 18.98 -5.10
N LYS A 79 -7.29 19.83 -4.11
CA LYS A 79 -6.53 21.05 -3.81
C LYS A 79 -5.15 20.73 -3.23
N ASP A 80 -5.06 19.82 -2.26
CA ASP A 80 -3.78 19.39 -1.68
C ASP A 80 -2.87 18.74 -2.73
N ASN A 81 -3.41 17.78 -3.49
CA ASN A 81 -2.64 17.10 -4.52
C ASN A 81 -2.17 18.08 -5.60
N GLY A 82 -3.01 19.04 -5.98
CA GLY A 82 -2.64 20.11 -6.89
C GLY A 82 -1.50 20.97 -6.35
N CYS A 83 -1.55 21.39 -5.07
CA CYS A 83 -0.45 22.17 -4.44
C CYS A 83 0.87 21.38 -4.42
N LYS A 84 0.80 20.11 -4.03
CA LYS A 84 1.95 19.19 -4.04
C LYS A 84 2.53 18.99 -5.43
N TYR A 85 1.67 18.84 -6.44
CA TYR A 85 2.11 18.71 -7.83
C TYR A 85 2.72 20.00 -8.36
N LEU A 86 2.18 21.17 -8.00
CA LEU A 86 2.76 22.46 -8.38
C LEU A 86 4.19 22.62 -7.85
N PHE A 87 4.43 22.21 -6.59
CA PHE A 87 5.79 22.15 -6.05
C PHE A 87 6.70 21.22 -6.88
N TYR A 88 6.23 20.01 -7.19
CA TYR A 88 6.97 19.08 -8.04
C TYR A 88 7.29 19.70 -9.42
N TRP A 89 6.33 20.38 -10.03
CA TRP A 89 6.51 21.03 -11.32
C TRP A 89 7.55 22.16 -11.27
N LEU A 90 7.54 22.98 -10.23
CA LEU A 90 8.58 24.00 -10.00
C LEU A 90 9.97 23.34 -9.88
N TYR A 91 10.07 22.27 -9.09
CA TYR A 91 11.32 21.55 -8.89
C TYR A 91 11.85 20.90 -10.19
N GLN A 92 11.01 20.09 -10.84
CA GLN A 92 11.40 19.24 -11.96
C GLN A 92 11.43 19.98 -13.31
N HIS A 93 10.42 20.80 -13.61
CA HIS A 93 10.19 21.33 -14.97
C HIS A 93 10.58 22.79 -15.15
N VAL A 94 10.61 23.56 -14.06
CA VAL A 94 11.06 24.95 -14.08
C VAL A 94 12.54 25.04 -13.72
N LEU A 95 12.93 24.39 -12.61
CA LEU A 95 14.29 24.45 -12.09
C LEU A 95 15.18 23.30 -12.53
N GLU A 96 14.64 22.32 -13.27
CA GLU A 96 15.37 21.18 -13.81
C GLU A 96 16.19 20.42 -12.74
N ASN A 97 15.66 20.35 -11.51
CA ASN A 97 16.33 19.74 -10.36
C ASN A 97 17.69 20.38 -10.00
N LYS A 98 17.97 21.60 -10.47
CA LYS A 98 19.24 22.32 -10.23
C LYS A 98 19.29 23.00 -8.85
N GLN A 99 18.16 23.09 -8.16
CA GLN A 99 18.03 23.75 -6.86
C GLN A 99 17.70 22.76 -5.74
N THR A 100 18.05 23.13 -4.51
CA THR A 100 17.69 22.32 -3.34
C THR A 100 16.18 22.36 -3.09
N ILE A 101 15.61 21.28 -2.54
CA ILE A 101 14.20 21.23 -2.14
C ILE A 101 13.83 22.42 -1.24
N LYS A 102 14.73 22.81 -0.33
CA LYS A 102 14.55 23.96 0.56
C LYS A 102 14.34 25.26 -0.20
N ASP A 103 15.16 25.52 -1.20
CA ASP A 103 15.10 26.75 -1.97
C ASP A 103 13.88 26.79 -2.89
N VAL A 104 13.47 25.63 -3.43
CA VAL A 104 12.21 25.51 -4.18
C VAL A 104 11.01 25.78 -3.27
N LEU A 105 11.02 25.30 -2.02
CA LEU A 105 9.97 25.61 -1.05
C LEU A 105 9.89 27.11 -0.73
N LYS A 106 11.02 27.82 -0.63
CA LYS A 106 11.03 29.29 -0.45
C LYS A 106 10.42 29.99 -1.66
N LEU A 107 10.89 29.65 -2.87
CA LEU A 107 10.35 30.17 -4.12
C LEU A 107 8.83 29.94 -4.20
N TYR A 108 8.38 28.73 -3.87
CA TYR A 108 6.96 28.39 -3.92
C TYR A 108 6.14 29.25 -2.94
N LYS A 109 6.64 29.47 -1.72
CA LYS A 109 5.99 30.33 -0.73
C LYS A 109 5.96 31.80 -1.15
N GLU A 110 7.00 32.31 -1.79
CA GLU A 110 7.01 33.68 -2.33
C GLU A 110 5.98 33.85 -3.46
N LEU A 111 5.94 32.90 -4.39
CA LEU A 111 4.92 32.87 -5.45
C LEU A 111 3.51 32.80 -4.84
N TYR A 112 3.31 31.97 -3.83
CA TYR A 112 2.03 31.88 -3.14
C TYR A 112 1.64 33.19 -2.42
N GLY A 113 2.62 33.90 -1.85
CA GLY A 113 2.40 35.22 -1.26
C GLY A 113 1.84 36.24 -2.26
N ILE A 114 2.33 36.23 -3.50
CA ILE A 114 1.80 37.06 -4.58
C ILE A 114 0.35 36.67 -4.90
N TYR A 115 0.08 35.36 -4.97
CA TYR A 115 -1.27 34.86 -5.23
C TYR A 115 -2.28 35.31 -4.17
N ILE A 116 -1.93 35.21 -2.88
CA ILE A 116 -2.79 35.69 -1.78
C ILE A 116 -3.11 37.17 -1.94
N GLN A 117 -2.10 38.00 -2.20
CA GLN A 117 -2.26 39.46 -2.29
C GLN A 117 -3.20 39.90 -3.41
N HIS A 118 -3.26 39.14 -4.51
CA HIS A 118 -3.93 39.58 -5.73
C HIS A 118 -5.15 38.74 -6.14
N HIS A 119 -5.28 37.51 -5.65
CA HIS A 119 -6.27 36.55 -6.15
C HIS A 119 -6.99 35.73 -5.05
N ASP A 120 -6.43 35.66 -3.83
CA ASP A 120 -6.98 34.79 -2.78
C ASP A 120 -6.75 35.30 -1.36
N SER A 121 -7.51 36.32 -0.97
CA SER A 121 -7.51 36.87 0.39
C SER A 121 -8.04 35.91 1.47
N GLU A 122 -8.65 34.79 1.09
CA GLU A 122 -9.14 33.75 2.01
C GLU A 122 -8.06 32.73 2.37
N ASN A 123 -6.87 32.83 1.79
CA ASN A 123 -5.75 31.92 1.97
C ASN A 123 -6.14 30.45 1.82
N THR A 124 -6.84 30.13 0.73
CA THR A 124 -7.48 28.83 0.47
C THR A 124 -6.50 27.65 0.60
N PHE A 125 -5.22 27.87 0.30
CA PHE A 125 -4.19 26.84 0.23
C PHE A 125 -3.20 26.83 1.40
N ASP A 126 -3.36 27.72 2.40
CA ASP A 126 -2.43 27.86 3.53
C ASP A 126 -2.13 26.52 4.20
N LYS A 127 -3.18 25.72 4.44
CA LYS A 127 -3.05 24.41 5.07
C LYS A 127 -2.10 23.50 4.29
N TYR A 128 -2.22 23.45 2.98
CA TYR A 128 -1.46 22.51 2.15
C TYR A 128 -0.02 22.96 1.98
N ILE A 129 0.17 24.24 1.64
CA ILE A 129 1.49 24.81 1.31
C ILE A 129 2.36 24.93 2.57
N ASN A 130 1.78 25.28 3.72
CA ASN A 130 2.54 25.45 4.96
C ASN A 130 2.91 24.11 5.61
N GLU A 131 2.17 23.02 5.37
CA GLU A 131 2.52 21.67 5.83
C GLU A 131 3.70 21.05 5.05
N MET A 132 4.05 21.60 3.89
CA MET A 132 5.17 21.13 3.09
C MET A 132 6.51 21.41 3.77
N ASN A 133 7.35 20.38 3.86
CA ASN A 133 8.70 20.44 4.40
C ASN A 133 9.67 19.64 3.54
N GLU A 134 10.97 19.87 3.73
CA GLU A 134 12.01 19.33 2.88
C GLU A 134 11.96 17.80 2.76
N ARG A 135 11.84 17.10 3.89
CA ARG A 135 11.85 15.63 3.94
C ARG A 135 10.70 15.02 3.14
N THR A 136 9.50 15.58 3.29
CA THR A 136 8.32 15.02 2.64
C THR A 136 8.24 15.43 1.18
N SER A 137 8.72 16.62 0.85
CA SER A 137 8.82 17.10 -0.52
C SER A 137 9.84 16.31 -1.34
N ASP A 138 10.98 15.94 -0.76
CA ASP A 138 11.97 15.05 -1.39
C ASP A 138 11.33 13.69 -1.78
N LYS A 139 10.66 13.05 -0.81
CA LYS A 139 9.98 11.77 -1.05
C LYS A 139 8.87 11.88 -2.08
N LEU A 140 8.10 12.96 -2.05
CA LEU A 140 7.09 13.24 -3.07
C LEU A 140 7.73 13.30 -4.47
N VAL A 141 8.81 14.06 -4.64
CA VAL A 141 9.55 14.16 -5.91
C VAL A 141 10.01 12.79 -6.37
N ARG A 142 10.63 12.02 -5.47
CA ARG A 142 11.13 10.67 -5.73
C ARG A 142 10.04 9.71 -6.20
N LEU A 143 8.89 9.73 -5.54
CA LEU A 143 7.73 8.91 -5.92
C LEU A 143 7.11 9.37 -7.25
N THR A 144 6.96 10.68 -7.47
CA THR A 144 6.43 11.20 -8.74
C THR A 144 7.34 10.84 -9.91
N ASN A 145 8.67 10.92 -9.74
CA ASN A 145 9.63 10.49 -10.75
C ASN A 145 9.59 8.98 -11.01
N LEU A 146 9.30 8.17 -9.99
CA LEU A 146 9.09 6.73 -10.14
C LEU A 146 7.84 6.45 -10.97
N TYR A 147 6.73 7.14 -10.70
CA TYR A 147 5.49 7.03 -11.47
C TYR A 147 5.65 7.50 -12.92
N ASN A 148 6.39 8.58 -13.18
CA ASN A 148 6.65 9.03 -14.53
C ASN A 148 7.41 7.98 -15.37
N GLN A 149 8.43 7.34 -14.78
CA GLN A 149 9.14 6.24 -15.44
C GLN A 149 8.23 5.04 -15.71
N LEU A 150 7.28 4.75 -14.80
CA LEU A 150 6.29 3.71 -14.99
C LEU A 150 5.33 4.03 -16.15
N ASP A 151 4.85 5.26 -16.21
CA ASP A 151 3.94 5.70 -17.27
C ASP A 151 4.67 5.69 -18.64
N GLU A 152 5.93 6.14 -18.71
CA GLU A 152 6.77 6.00 -19.91
C GLU A 152 6.94 4.54 -20.34
N PHE A 153 7.20 3.64 -19.38
CA PHE A 153 7.28 2.21 -19.64
C PHE A 153 5.97 1.64 -20.19
N PHE A 154 4.82 2.06 -19.66
CA PHE A 154 3.51 1.66 -20.19
C PHE A 154 3.31 2.15 -21.61
N THR A 155 3.54 3.44 -21.87
CA THR A 155 3.41 4.02 -23.22
C THR A 155 4.32 3.32 -24.23
N LYS A 156 5.56 3.00 -23.87
CA LYS A 156 6.46 2.25 -24.76
C LYS A 156 5.91 0.85 -25.07
N ASN A 157 5.41 0.14 -24.06
CA ASN A 157 4.89 -1.23 -24.24
C ASN A 157 3.53 -1.30 -24.95
N GLU A 158 2.78 -0.20 -25.00
CA GLU A 158 1.58 -0.10 -25.84
C GLU A 158 1.93 0.07 -27.33
N ASN A 159 3.04 0.76 -27.63
CA ASN A 159 3.41 1.14 -29.00
C ASN A 159 4.49 0.25 -29.64
N GLU A 160 5.31 -0.44 -28.83
CA GLU A 160 6.48 -1.19 -29.28
C GLU A 160 6.52 -2.63 -28.73
N LYS A 161 7.70 -3.27 -28.79
CA LYS A 161 7.97 -4.63 -28.34
C LYS A 161 7.70 -4.76 -26.82
N LYS A 162 7.00 -5.84 -26.46
CA LYS A 162 6.68 -6.21 -25.08
C LYS A 162 7.93 -6.48 -24.23
N GLU A 163 8.39 -5.48 -23.49
CA GLU A 163 9.42 -5.58 -22.46
C GLU A 163 8.78 -5.91 -21.11
N CYS A 164 9.26 -6.95 -20.43
CA CYS A 164 8.74 -7.37 -19.13
C CYS A 164 9.43 -6.69 -17.95
N THR A 165 10.33 -5.73 -18.19
CA THR A 165 11.17 -5.15 -17.13
C THR A 165 11.38 -3.67 -17.37
N GLY A 166 11.02 -2.85 -16.38
CA GLY A 166 11.30 -1.41 -16.39
C GLY A 166 12.70 -1.08 -15.91
N ASN A 167 13.21 0.09 -16.30
CA ASN A 167 14.48 0.64 -15.79
C ASN A 167 14.40 1.11 -14.32
N PHE A 168 13.19 1.37 -13.82
CA PHE A 168 12.91 1.86 -12.47
C PHE A 168 12.94 0.76 -11.38
N ILE A 169 13.12 -0.52 -11.73
CA ILE A 169 13.02 -1.64 -10.77
C ILE A 169 14.06 -1.52 -9.65
N ALA A 170 15.30 -1.19 -9.99
CA ALA A 170 16.36 -0.97 -9.00
C ALA A 170 16.02 0.20 -8.05
N LEU A 171 15.43 1.27 -8.60
CA LEU A 171 15.02 2.43 -7.82
C LEU A 171 13.87 2.08 -6.86
N TYR A 172 12.87 1.33 -7.34
CA TYR A 172 11.79 0.82 -6.50
C TYR A 172 12.32 -0.04 -5.35
N ASN A 173 13.24 -0.97 -5.61
CA ASN A 173 13.80 -1.84 -4.57
C ASN A 173 14.53 -1.03 -3.48
N ASN A 174 15.33 -0.03 -3.88
CA ASN A 174 15.96 0.88 -2.92
C ASN A 174 14.93 1.63 -2.05
N TYR A 175 13.79 2.00 -2.63
CA TYR A 175 12.73 2.69 -1.89
C TYR A 175 11.97 1.74 -0.96
N VAL A 176 11.82 0.46 -1.35
CA VAL A 176 11.31 -0.59 -0.46
C VAL A 176 12.24 -0.77 0.74
N ASP A 177 13.55 -0.85 0.51
CA ASP A 177 14.52 -0.96 1.60
C ASP A 177 14.45 0.25 2.55
N GLU A 178 14.33 1.47 2.02
CA GLU A 178 14.12 2.66 2.85
C GLU A 178 12.81 2.58 3.64
N CYS A 179 11.72 2.17 2.99
CA CYS A 179 10.41 2.00 3.63
C CYS A 179 10.49 1.00 4.80
N GLN A 180 11.10 -0.17 4.57
CA GLN A 180 11.18 -1.24 5.57
C GLN A 180 12.05 -0.90 6.78
N ASN A 181 12.99 0.03 6.62
CA ASN A 181 13.85 0.54 7.69
C ASN A 181 13.36 1.87 8.26
N GLY A 182 12.27 2.42 7.71
CA GLY A 182 11.71 3.71 8.10
C GLY A 182 10.37 3.60 8.82
N TYR A 183 9.86 4.76 9.25
CA TYR A 183 8.55 4.90 9.91
C TYR A 183 7.55 5.72 9.08
N ASP A 184 7.85 5.92 7.79
CA ASP A 184 7.01 6.69 6.88
C ASP A 184 5.99 5.77 6.20
N TYR A 185 4.93 5.44 6.95
CA TYR A 185 3.91 4.50 6.47
C TYR A 185 3.19 4.99 5.22
N ASP A 186 2.98 6.31 5.08
CA ASP A 186 2.41 6.88 3.85
C ASP A 186 3.30 6.61 2.64
N PHE A 187 4.63 6.69 2.80
CA PHE A 187 5.59 6.41 1.72
C PHE A 187 5.56 4.92 1.34
N CYS A 188 5.52 4.05 2.34
CA CYS A 188 5.37 2.61 2.16
C CYS A 188 4.06 2.25 1.44
N ASP A 189 2.95 2.86 1.84
CA ASP A 189 1.65 2.59 1.24
C ASP A 189 1.59 3.06 -0.21
N GLU A 190 2.25 4.18 -0.53
CA GLU A 190 2.36 4.63 -1.92
C GLU A 190 3.19 3.66 -2.78
N LEU A 191 4.27 3.07 -2.24
CA LEU A 191 5.01 2.01 -2.93
C LEU A 191 4.16 0.75 -3.15
N LYS A 192 3.25 0.42 -2.22
CA LYS A 192 2.30 -0.70 -2.42
C LYS A 192 1.35 -0.40 -3.58
N ASN A 193 0.88 0.84 -3.70
CA ASN A 193 0.04 1.27 -4.82
C ASN A 193 0.80 1.19 -6.15
N PHE A 194 2.04 1.69 -6.18
CA PHE A 194 2.92 1.57 -7.33
C PHE A 194 3.09 0.11 -7.77
N ARG A 195 3.41 -0.77 -6.81
CA ARG A 195 3.56 -2.22 -7.03
C ARG A 195 2.28 -2.83 -7.63
N LYS A 196 1.11 -2.49 -7.08
CA LYS A 196 -0.18 -2.98 -7.60
C LYS A 196 -0.39 -2.55 -9.04
N LYS A 197 -0.13 -1.28 -9.38
CA LYS A 197 -0.27 -0.74 -10.73
C LYS A 197 0.64 -1.47 -11.72
N TYR A 198 1.94 -1.56 -11.41
CA TYR A 198 2.92 -2.27 -12.26
C TYR A 198 2.59 -3.76 -12.41
N ASN A 199 2.37 -4.49 -11.31
CA ASN A 199 2.11 -5.93 -11.37
C ASN A 199 0.83 -6.26 -12.14
N SER A 200 -0.21 -5.42 -12.02
CA SER A 200 -1.43 -5.56 -12.82
C SER A 200 -1.14 -5.41 -14.32
N PHE A 201 -0.36 -4.41 -14.70
CA PHE A 201 0.02 -4.19 -16.11
C PHE A 201 0.86 -5.36 -16.66
N ILE A 202 1.88 -5.79 -15.92
CA ILE A 202 2.74 -6.92 -16.30
C ILE A 202 1.93 -8.20 -16.49
N LYS A 203 1.03 -8.52 -15.56
CA LYS A 203 0.23 -9.76 -15.60
C LYS A 203 -0.88 -9.72 -16.65
N ASN A 204 -1.62 -8.62 -16.70
CA ASN A 204 -2.88 -8.58 -17.44
C ASN A 204 -2.75 -7.96 -18.83
N VAL A 205 -1.79 -7.06 -19.04
CA VAL A 205 -1.60 -6.34 -20.30
C VAL A 205 -0.45 -6.94 -21.10
N ILE A 206 0.76 -6.97 -20.53
CA ILE A 206 1.92 -7.52 -21.23
C ILE A 206 1.89 -9.06 -21.24
N GLN A 207 1.33 -9.67 -20.19
CA GLN A 207 1.24 -11.12 -19.94
C GLN A 207 2.61 -11.80 -19.76
N CYS A 208 3.47 -11.19 -18.95
CA CYS A 208 4.76 -11.76 -18.60
C CYS A 208 4.67 -12.81 -17.47
N GLU A 209 5.70 -13.63 -17.35
CA GLU A 209 5.87 -14.59 -16.26
C GLU A 209 5.94 -13.91 -14.87
N GLU A 210 5.59 -14.65 -13.83
CA GLU A 210 5.53 -14.13 -12.45
C GLU A 210 6.87 -13.62 -11.92
N LYS A 211 8.01 -14.12 -12.44
CA LYS A 211 9.36 -13.67 -12.05
C LYS A 211 9.63 -12.19 -12.30
N TYR A 212 8.82 -11.54 -13.15
CA TYR A 212 8.93 -10.12 -13.48
C TYR A 212 8.08 -9.22 -12.57
N LEU A 213 7.30 -9.80 -11.65
CA LEU A 213 6.53 -9.05 -10.68
C LEU A 213 7.44 -8.44 -9.61
N LEU A 214 7.07 -7.25 -9.15
CA LEU A 214 7.81 -6.57 -8.09
C LEU A 214 7.66 -7.30 -6.74
N PRO A 215 8.74 -7.34 -5.93
CA PRO A 215 8.68 -7.88 -4.59
C PRO A 215 7.72 -7.06 -3.71
N PRO A 216 7.12 -7.67 -2.68
CA PRO A 216 6.25 -6.98 -1.75
C PRO A 216 7.00 -5.90 -0.96
N VAL A 217 6.26 -4.90 -0.51
CA VAL A 217 6.81 -3.78 0.28
C VAL A 217 6.92 -4.18 1.74
N GLU A 218 5.98 -4.99 2.22
CA GLU A 218 5.97 -5.51 3.57
C GLU A 218 7.22 -6.35 3.86
N ARG A 219 7.83 -6.10 5.02
CA ARG A 219 8.89 -6.95 5.52
C ARG A 219 8.27 -8.27 5.97
N PHE A 220 8.56 -9.36 5.27
CA PHE A 220 8.35 -10.69 5.83
C PHE A 220 9.39 -10.88 6.92
N ASP A 221 8.98 -10.66 8.17
CA ASP A 221 9.85 -10.92 9.30
C ASP A 221 9.94 -12.43 9.52
N ILE A 222 10.86 -13.09 8.79
CA ILE A 222 11.08 -14.55 8.86
C ILE A 222 11.26 -15.01 10.31
N LEU A 223 11.85 -14.16 11.17
CA LEU A 223 11.99 -14.42 12.59
C LEU A 223 10.63 -14.38 13.31
N GLY A 224 9.81 -13.36 13.09
CA GLY A 224 8.47 -13.27 13.70
C GLY A 224 7.52 -14.38 13.23
N THR A 225 7.47 -14.68 11.93
CA THR A 225 6.56 -15.71 11.40
C THR A 225 6.99 -17.15 11.69
N THR A 226 8.26 -17.42 11.99
CA THR A 226 8.70 -18.74 12.47
C THR A 226 8.68 -18.84 14.00
N ILE A 227 9.10 -17.81 14.73
CA ILE A 227 9.18 -17.89 16.20
C ILE A 227 7.79 -17.89 16.84
N ILE A 228 6.82 -17.16 16.29
CA ILE A 228 5.47 -17.08 16.87
C ILE A 228 4.77 -18.46 16.87
N PRO A 229 4.66 -19.21 15.76
CA PRO A 229 4.06 -20.54 15.77
C PRO A 229 4.81 -21.52 16.69
N PHE A 230 6.15 -21.54 16.63
CA PHE A 230 6.96 -22.48 17.41
C PHE A 230 6.87 -22.21 18.93
N SER A 231 6.83 -20.94 19.34
CA SER A 231 6.66 -20.58 20.76
C SER A 231 5.25 -20.92 21.26
N PHE A 232 4.20 -20.67 20.47
CA PHE A 232 2.84 -21.10 20.83
C PHE A 232 2.71 -22.62 20.93
N ILE A 233 3.27 -23.38 20.00
CA ILE A 233 3.29 -24.86 20.05
C ILE A 233 4.05 -25.35 21.28
N SER A 234 5.19 -24.75 21.61
CA SER A 234 5.99 -25.13 22.78
C SER A 234 5.26 -24.83 24.10
N VAL A 235 4.69 -23.62 24.24
CA VAL A 235 3.96 -23.20 25.44
C VAL A 235 2.68 -24.02 25.63
N THR A 236 1.92 -24.28 24.56
CA THR A 236 0.72 -25.13 24.63
C THR A 236 1.07 -26.56 25.00
N SER A 237 2.16 -27.14 24.47
CA SER A 237 2.60 -28.49 24.83
C SER A 237 2.98 -28.65 26.30
N LEU A 238 3.46 -27.58 26.96
CA LEU A 238 3.80 -27.60 28.38
C LEU A 238 2.58 -27.35 29.29
N ILE A 239 1.67 -26.47 28.87
CA ILE A 239 0.52 -26.06 29.68
C ILE A 239 -0.63 -27.08 29.58
N LEU A 240 -0.88 -27.67 28.40
CA LEU A 240 -1.99 -28.60 28.17
C LEU A 240 -1.98 -29.84 29.08
N PRO A 241 -0.84 -30.53 29.32
CA PRO A 241 -0.80 -31.68 30.23
C PRO A 241 -1.08 -31.28 31.69
N ILE A 242 -0.61 -30.09 32.10
CA ILE A 242 -0.82 -29.56 33.45
C ILE A 242 -2.30 -29.24 33.63
N LEU A 243 -2.92 -28.53 32.67
CA LEU A 243 -4.35 -28.24 32.72
C LEU A 243 -5.20 -29.51 32.65
N TYR A 244 -4.82 -30.49 31.82
CA TYR A 244 -5.51 -31.78 31.72
C TYR A 244 -5.49 -32.57 33.03
N LYS A 245 -4.39 -32.52 33.79
CA LYS A 245 -4.25 -33.26 35.05
C LYS A 245 -4.80 -32.51 36.27
N PHE A 246 -4.63 -31.19 36.33
CA PHE A 246 -4.83 -30.42 37.56
C PHE A 246 -6.04 -29.47 37.54
N THR A 247 -6.83 -29.46 36.47
CA THR A 247 -8.05 -28.64 36.38
C THR A 247 -9.27 -29.46 35.96
N ALA A 248 -10.47 -28.85 36.07
CA ALA A 248 -11.72 -29.44 35.60
C ALA A 248 -11.74 -29.69 34.07
N PHE A 249 -10.74 -29.21 33.33
CA PHE A 249 -10.59 -29.37 31.89
C PHE A 249 -10.36 -30.83 31.46
N GLY A 250 -9.60 -31.62 32.22
CA GLY A 250 -9.37 -33.04 31.92
C GLY A 250 -10.64 -33.90 31.97
N PRO A 251 -11.43 -33.84 33.07
CA PRO A 251 -12.73 -34.51 33.16
C PRO A 251 -13.76 -33.98 32.15
N TRP A 252 -13.67 -32.72 31.74
CA TRP A 252 -14.54 -32.11 30.72
C TRP A 252 -14.22 -32.62 29.31
N ILE A 253 -12.93 -32.69 28.92
CA ILE A 253 -12.48 -33.29 27.65
C ILE A 253 -12.86 -34.77 27.57
N ARG A 254 -12.66 -35.55 28.64
CA ARG A 254 -13.06 -36.97 28.67
C ARG A 254 -14.56 -37.16 28.47
N ARG A 255 -15.39 -36.27 29.04
CA ARG A 255 -16.84 -36.27 28.82
C ARG A 255 -17.21 -35.91 27.37
N LEU A 256 -16.48 -34.99 26.73
CA LEU A 256 -16.69 -34.63 25.33
C LEU A 256 -16.29 -35.75 24.37
N LEU A 257 -15.14 -36.40 24.59
CA LEU A 257 -14.67 -37.52 23.76
C LEU A 257 -15.54 -38.78 23.96
N GLY A 258 -15.87 -39.15 25.19
CA GLY A 258 -16.75 -40.29 25.47
C GLY A 258 -18.20 -40.07 24.99
N ARG A 259 -18.63 -38.83 24.76
CA ARG A 259 -19.94 -38.53 24.15
C ARG A 259 -19.97 -38.85 22.66
N ASN A 260 -18.82 -38.85 21.97
CA ASN A 260 -18.74 -39.22 20.55
C ASN A 260 -18.60 -40.73 20.33
N GLU A 261 -18.05 -41.50 21.27
CA GLU A 261 -18.00 -42.97 21.18
C GLU A 261 -19.42 -43.58 21.19
N ASN A 262 -20.32 -43.09 22.05
CA ASN A 262 -21.72 -43.54 22.09
C ASN A 262 -22.52 -43.16 20.83
N ILE A 263 -22.07 -42.17 20.04
CA ILE A 263 -22.70 -41.80 18.76
C ILE A 263 -22.23 -42.76 17.65
N LEU A 264 -20.99 -43.29 17.73
CA LEU A 264 -20.45 -44.24 16.75
C LEU A 264 -21.04 -45.64 16.91
N GLU A 265 -21.32 -46.09 18.14
CA GLU A 265 -22.04 -47.36 18.40
C GLU A 265 -23.44 -47.35 17.77
N TYR A 266 -24.15 -46.21 17.83
CA TYR A 266 -25.47 -46.06 17.21
C TYR A 266 -25.47 -46.06 15.67
N ILE A 267 -24.34 -45.72 15.04
CA ILE A 267 -24.21 -45.71 13.57
C ILE A 267 -23.82 -47.11 13.05
N ASN A 268 -23.06 -47.90 13.82
CA ASN A 268 -22.64 -49.24 13.43
C ASN A 268 -23.70 -50.33 13.68
N GLU A 269 -24.68 -50.12 14.56
CA GLU A 269 -25.80 -51.05 14.75
C GLU A 269 -26.79 -51.06 13.57
N GLU A 270 -26.83 -50.00 12.74
CA GLU A 270 -27.80 -49.87 11.65
C GLU A 270 -27.31 -50.42 10.29
N GLU A 271 -26.06 -50.86 10.18
CA GLU A 271 -25.46 -51.24 8.88
C GLU A 271 -24.82 -52.65 8.86
N ASN A 272 -25.45 -53.66 9.50
CA ASN A 272 -25.01 -55.05 9.34
C ASN A 272 -26.18 -56.04 9.21
N HIS A 273 -27.02 -55.84 8.20
CA HIS A 273 -27.80 -56.93 7.62
C HIS A 273 -27.17 -57.38 6.31
N SER A 274 -26.87 -58.69 6.25
CA SER A 274 -26.36 -59.49 5.13
C SER A 274 -24.83 -59.53 4.96
N LEU A 275 -24.24 -60.66 5.36
CA LEU A 275 -23.83 -61.72 4.42
C LEU A 275 -23.41 -62.95 5.23
N ASN A 276 -24.17 -64.04 5.09
CA ASN A 276 -23.74 -65.37 5.49
C ASN A 276 -22.57 -65.82 4.60
N THR A 277 -21.54 -66.41 5.20
CA THR A 277 -20.78 -67.47 4.54
C THR A 277 -20.23 -68.42 5.61
N TYR A 278 -20.49 -69.71 5.38
CA TYR A 278 -20.15 -70.85 6.22
C TYR A 278 -18.65 -71.19 6.18
N GLU A 279 -18.17 -71.71 7.32
CA GLU A 279 -17.10 -72.69 7.57
C GLU A 279 -15.65 -72.45 7.08
N ILE A 280 -14.69 -72.53 8.02
CA ILE A 280 -13.72 -73.64 8.17
C ILE A 280 -13.00 -73.53 9.54
N GLN A 281 -12.89 -74.69 10.17
CA GLN A 281 -12.31 -75.10 11.46
C GLN A 281 -10.77 -75.07 11.51
N ASP A 282 -10.16 -74.76 12.67
CA ASP A 282 -9.20 -75.67 13.36
C ASP A 282 -8.69 -75.20 14.74
N ASP A 283 -8.39 -76.19 15.58
CA ASP A 283 -8.27 -76.21 17.04
C ASP A 283 -6.89 -75.86 17.66
N ASN A 284 -6.93 -75.65 18.99
CA ASN A 284 -5.96 -75.98 20.05
C ASN A 284 -4.77 -75.06 20.43
N SER A 285 -4.73 -74.64 21.71
CA SER A 285 -3.80 -75.24 22.72
C SER A 285 -3.96 -74.72 24.17
N ASN A 286 -4.33 -75.65 25.05
CA ASN A 286 -3.80 -76.00 26.39
C ASN A 286 -3.79 -75.06 27.62
N MET A 287 -4.43 -75.59 28.67
CA MET A 287 -4.59 -75.18 30.07
C MET A 287 -3.38 -75.56 30.98
N PRO A 288 -3.24 -74.99 32.19
CA PRO A 288 -3.35 -75.76 33.45
C PRO A 288 -3.97 -74.94 34.62
N ASN A 289 -4.41 -75.43 35.79
CA ASN A 289 -5.00 -76.66 36.33
C ASN A 289 -5.22 -76.41 37.86
N TYR A 290 -6.47 -76.53 38.32
CA TYR A 290 -6.99 -76.97 39.65
C TYR A 290 -6.57 -76.34 40.99
N TYR A 291 -7.54 -76.19 41.91
CA TYR A 291 -7.61 -76.93 43.19
C TYR A 291 -9.07 -76.98 43.71
N ILE A 292 -9.59 -78.18 43.99
CA ILE A 292 -10.81 -78.44 44.77
C ILE A 292 -10.36 -79.03 46.11
N ALA A 293 -10.97 -78.58 47.21
CA ALA A 293 -10.93 -79.30 48.49
C ALA A 293 -12.35 -79.50 49.02
N TYR A 294 -12.67 -80.75 49.31
CA TYR A 294 -13.89 -81.22 49.96
C TYR A 294 -13.91 -80.80 51.45
N ASN A 295 -15.11 -80.71 52.02
CA ASN A 295 -15.39 -81.35 53.30
C ASN A 295 -16.87 -81.71 53.42
N SER A 296 -17.08 -82.96 53.84
CA SER A 296 -18.34 -83.62 54.16
C SER A 296 -18.67 -83.48 55.64
N SER A 297 -19.94 -83.18 55.95
CA SER A 297 -20.79 -83.81 56.97
C SER A 297 -22.22 -83.41 56.68
#